data_AF-A0A7L1YSR6-F1
#
_entry.id   AF-A0A7L1YSR6-F1
#
_cell.length_a   1.000
_cell.length_b   1.000
_cell.length_c   1.000
_cell.angle_alpha   90.00
_cell.angle_beta   90.00
_cell.angle_gamma   90.00
#
_symmetry.space_group_name_H-M   'P 1'
#
loop_
_entity.id
_entity.type
_entity.pdbx_description
1 polymer ?
#
loop_
_entity_poly.entity_id
_entity_poly.type
_entity_poly.pdbx_seq_one_letter_code
_entity_poly.pdbx_strand_id
1 'polypeptide(L)'
;KLKVTMVAWDRHDNSVITAVNNMTLKVWNSFTGQLIHILMGHEDEVFVLEPHPFDPRVLFSAGHDGNVIVWDLARGVKIRSYFNMIEGQGHGAVFDCKCSPDGQHFACTDSHGHLLIFGFGSSSKYDKIADQMFFHSDYRPLIRDANNFVLDEQTQQAPHLMPPPFLVDVDGNPHPARYQRLVPGRENCREEQLIPQMG
;
A
#
# COMPACT_ATOMS: atom_id res chain seq x y z
N LYS A 1 -14.16 -20.87 -33.12
CA LYS A 1 -15.24 -20.40 -32.22
C LYS A 1 -14.60 -19.64 -31.07
N LEU A 2 -15.11 -18.46 -30.72
CA LEU A 2 -14.62 -17.72 -29.54
C LEU A 2 -14.94 -18.52 -28.27
N LYS A 3 -13.97 -18.60 -27.36
CA LYS A 3 -14.09 -19.26 -26.06
C LYS A 3 -13.67 -18.28 -24.98
N VAL A 4 -14.45 -18.22 -23.91
CA VAL A 4 -14.06 -17.51 -22.69
C VAL A 4 -13.09 -18.41 -21.93
N THR A 5 -11.92 -17.89 -21.60
CA THR A 5 -10.88 -18.61 -20.84
C THR A 5 -10.96 -18.30 -19.36
N MET A 6 -11.26 -17.06 -19.00
CA MET A 6 -11.40 -16.59 -17.62
C MET A 6 -12.55 -15.62 -17.46
N VAL A 7 -13.06 -15.53 -16.22
CA VAL A 7 -14.09 -14.58 -15.81
C VAL A 7 -13.74 -14.03 -14.43
N ALA A 8 -13.95 -12.72 -14.25
CA ALA A 8 -13.85 -12.04 -12.97
C ALA A 8 -14.98 -11.02 -12.84
N TRP A 9 -15.32 -10.68 -11.61
CA TRP A 9 -16.20 -9.57 -11.28
C TRP A 9 -15.36 -8.38 -10.83
N ASP A 10 -15.77 -7.15 -11.08
CA ASP A 10 -15.15 -6.00 -10.42
C ASP A 10 -15.49 -5.98 -8.93
N ARG A 11 -14.88 -5.07 -8.17
CA ARG A 11 -15.04 -5.01 -6.71
C ARG A 11 -16.48 -4.71 -6.25
N HIS A 12 -17.27 -4.02 -7.08
CA HIS A 12 -18.62 -3.58 -6.75
C HIS A 12 -19.72 -4.35 -7.49
N ASP A 13 -19.35 -5.46 -8.15
CA ASP A 13 -20.25 -6.28 -8.95
C ASP A 13 -21.01 -5.52 -10.04
N ASN A 14 -20.50 -4.36 -10.47
CA ASN A 14 -21.07 -3.53 -11.54
C ASN A 14 -20.62 -4.00 -12.92
N SER A 15 -19.48 -4.68 -12.99
CA SER A 15 -18.88 -5.15 -14.23
C SER A 15 -18.41 -6.58 -14.13
N VAL A 16 -18.66 -7.36 -15.19
CA VAL A 16 -18.05 -8.68 -15.39
C VAL A 16 -16.96 -8.52 -16.44
N ILE A 17 -15.79 -9.09 -16.20
CA ILE A 17 -14.66 -9.08 -17.12
C ILE A 17 -14.44 -10.50 -17.60
N THR A 18 -14.36 -10.69 -18.91
CA THR A 18 -14.06 -11.99 -19.51
C THR A 18 -12.80 -11.91 -20.35
N ALA A 19 -11.88 -12.85 -20.16
CA ALA A 19 -10.79 -13.10 -21.09
C ALA A 19 -11.27 -14.04 -22.19
N VAL A 20 -10.90 -13.75 -23.43
CA VAL A 20 -11.32 -14.52 -24.60
C VAL A 20 -10.09 -15.04 -25.32
N ASN A 21 -10.19 -16.24 -25.89
CA ASN A 21 -9.10 -16.90 -26.63
C ASN A 21 -8.67 -16.18 -27.93
N ASN A 22 -9.18 -14.97 -28.20
CA ASN A 22 -8.68 -14.06 -29.22
C ASN A 22 -7.83 -12.93 -28.61
N MET A 23 -7.26 -13.15 -27.43
CA MET A 23 -6.33 -12.24 -26.71
C MET A 23 -6.97 -10.93 -26.24
N THR A 24 -8.30 -10.81 -26.33
CA THR A 24 -9.03 -9.61 -25.85
C THR A 24 -9.68 -9.86 -24.52
N LEU A 25 -9.77 -8.80 -23.71
CA LEU A 25 -10.66 -8.77 -22.56
C LEU A 25 -11.92 -8.00 -22.93
N LYS A 26 -13.05 -8.43 -22.38
CA LYS A 26 -14.33 -7.75 -22.55
C LYS A 26 -14.89 -7.37 -21.19
N VAL A 27 -15.37 -6.14 -21.09
CA VAL A 27 -16.00 -5.60 -19.88
C VAL A 27 -17.49 -5.47 -20.15
N TRP A 28 -18.30 -6.11 -19.32
CA TRP A 28 -19.75 -6.20 -19.47
C TRP A 28 -20.41 -5.52 -18.28
N ASN A 29 -21.50 -4.80 -18.53
CA ASN A 29 -22.37 -4.35 -17.46
C ASN A 29 -23.07 -5.57 -16.85
N SER A 30 -22.91 -5.79 -15.55
CA SER A 30 -23.45 -6.97 -14.88
C SER A 30 -24.99 -6.99 -14.82
N PHE A 31 -25.63 -5.82 -14.77
CA PHE A 31 -27.08 -5.68 -14.66
C PHE A 31 -27.79 -5.81 -16.02
N THR A 32 -27.21 -5.26 -17.08
CA THR A 32 -27.84 -5.21 -18.41
C THR A 32 -27.30 -6.25 -19.37
N GLY A 33 -26.14 -6.85 -19.09
CA GLY A 33 -25.43 -7.76 -19.99
C GLY A 33 -24.82 -7.07 -21.21
N GLN A 34 -24.82 -5.74 -21.26
CA GLN A 34 -24.27 -4.99 -22.40
C GLN A 34 -22.74 -4.96 -22.36
N LEU A 35 -22.11 -5.10 -23.52
CA LEU A 35 -20.68 -4.91 -23.68
C LEU A 35 -20.35 -3.41 -23.53
N ILE A 36 -19.51 -3.07 -22.57
CA ILE A 36 -19.07 -1.70 -22.30
C ILE A 36 -17.76 -1.43 -23.05
N HIS A 37 -16.75 -2.28 -22.86
CA HIS A 37 -15.40 -2.09 -23.42
C HIS A 37 -14.81 -3.38 -23.98
N ILE A 38 -13.92 -3.22 -24.95
CA ILE A 38 -12.99 -4.26 -25.41
C ILE A 38 -11.59 -3.77 -25.11
N LEU A 39 -10.88 -4.47 -24.23
CA LEU A 39 -9.52 -4.13 -23.83
C LEU A 39 -8.54 -4.93 -24.69
N MET A 40 -7.63 -4.22 -25.36
CA MET A 40 -6.64 -4.78 -26.27
C MET A 40 -5.24 -4.46 -25.78
N GLY A 41 -4.35 -5.46 -25.81
CA GLY A 41 -2.96 -5.26 -25.41
C GLY A 41 -2.21 -6.54 -25.05
N HIS A 42 -2.92 -7.66 -24.90
CA HIS A 42 -2.28 -8.97 -24.81
C HIS A 42 -2.04 -9.55 -26.20
N GLU A 43 -0.97 -10.33 -26.34
CA GLU A 43 -0.53 -10.98 -27.58
C GLU A 43 -0.62 -12.52 -27.53
N ASP A 44 -1.05 -13.06 -26.38
CA ASP A 44 -1.30 -14.48 -26.16
C ASP A 44 -2.45 -14.67 -25.15
N GLU A 45 -2.75 -15.91 -24.80
CA GLU A 45 -3.83 -16.28 -23.88
C GLU A 45 -3.67 -15.63 -22.50
N VAL A 46 -4.76 -15.03 -22.03
CA VAL A 46 -4.87 -14.42 -20.71
C VAL A 46 -5.51 -15.43 -19.76
N PHE A 47 -4.81 -15.72 -18.68
CA PHE A 47 -5.23 -16.65 -17.63
C PHE A 47 -5.35 -16.00 -16.26
N VAL A 48 -5.05 -14.71 -16.16
CA VAL A 48 -5.12 -13.96 -14.91
C VAL A 48 -6.02 -12.75 -15.08
N LEU A 49 -7.03 -12.64 -14.22
CA LEU A 49 -7.88 -11.46 -14.04
C LEU A 49 -8.04 -11.25 -12.54
N GLU A 50 -7.40 -10.21 -12.00
CA GLU A 50 -7.42 -9.90 -10.58
C GLU A 50 -7.97 -8.48 -10.39
N PRO A 51 -9.18 -8.34 -9.84
CA PRO A 51 -9.75 -7.04 -9.48
C PRO A 51 -8.99 -6.42 -8.30
N HIS A 52 -8.86 -5.11 -8.31
CA HIS A 52 -8.28 -4.41 -7.17
C HIS A 52 -9.25 -4.45 -5.95
N PRO A 53 -8.73 -4.63 -4.72
CA PRO A 53 -9.58 -4.90 -3.54
C PRO A 53 -10.44 -3.73 -3.06
N PHE A 54 -10.15 -2.50 -3.50
CA PHE A 54 -10.85 -1.27 -3.06
C PHE A 54 -11.36 -0.39 -4.21
N ASP A 55 -10.49 -0.03 -5.17
CA ASP A 55 -10.88 0.69 -6.39
C ASP A 55 -11.57 -0.25 -7.43
N PRO A 56 -12.89 -0.14 -7.65
CA PRO A 56 -13.63 -0.96 -8.62
C PRO A 56 -13.23 -0.70 -10.08
N ARG A 57 -12.55 0.42 -10.34
CA ARG A 57 -12.09 0.78 -11.69
C ARG A 57 -10.87 -0.03 -12.10
N VAL A 58 -10.09 -0.55 -11.16
CA VAL A 58 -8.77 -1.13 -11.45
C VAL A 58 -8.87 -2.64 -11.58
N LEU A 59 -8.32 -3.16 -12.68
CA LEU A 59 -8.14 -4.59 -12.93
C LEU A 59 -6.70 -4.86 -13.33
N PHE A 60 -6.13 -5.93 -12.81
CA PHE A 60 -4.88 -6.52 -13.26
C PHE A 60 -5.18 -7.71 -14.19
N SER A 61 -4.46 -7.80 -15.31
CA SER A 61 -4.48 -8.99 -16.15
C SER A 61 -3.07 -9.43 -16.53
N ALA A 62 -2.92 -10.74 -16.70
CA ALA A 62 -1.66 -11.34 -17.11
C ALA A 62 -1.88 -12.68 -17.83
N GLY A 63 -0.87 -13.13 -18.58
CA GLY A 63 -0.99 -14.35 -19.37
C GLY A 63 0.33 -14.88 -19.90
N HIS A 64 0.21 -15.71 -20.93
CA HIS A 64 1.35 -16.41 -21.55
C HIS A 64 2.28 -15.48 -22.34
N ASP A 65 1.81 -14.30 -22.72
CA ASP A 65 2.62 -13.29 -23.39
C ASP A 65 3.61 -12.56 -22.47
N GLY A 66 3.62 -12.88 -21.17
CA GLY A 66 4.49 -12.22 -20.20
C GLY A 66 4.09 -10.76 -19.90
N ASN A 67 3.00 -10.25 -20.47
CA ASN A 67 2.50 -8.93 -20.14
C ASN A 67 1.72 -8.99 -18.83
N VAL A 68 1.99 -8.03 -17.94
CA VAL A 68 1.15 -7.71 -16.80
C VAL A 68 0.57 -6.32 -17.03
N ILE A 69 -0.74 -6.21 -17.16
CA ILE A 69 -1.42 -4.98 -17.56
C ILE A 69 -2.36 -4.52 -16.46
N VAL A 70 -2.28 -3.22 -16.13
CA VAL A 70 -3.20 -2.53 -15.23
C VAL A 70 -4.19 -1.74 -16.08
N TRP A 71 -5.47 -1.99 -15.87
CA TRP A 71 -6.56 -1.39 -16.65
C TRP A 71 -7.40 -0.43 -15.82
N ASP A 72 -7.95 0.56 -16.50
CA ASP A 72 -9.07 1.37 -16.05
C ASP A 72 -10.34 0.83 -16.74
N LEU A 73 -11.19 0.15 -15.98
CA LEU A 73 -12.45 -0.42 -16.45
C LEU A 73 -13.52 0.64 -16.74
N ALA A 74 -13.49 1.79 -16.07
CA ALA A 74 -14.46 2.86 -16.32
C ALA A 74 -14.20 3.53 -17.68
N ARG A 75 -12.92 3.79 -17.98
CA ARG A 75 -12.48 4.45 -19.22
C ARG A 75 -12.18 3.47 -20.35
N GLY A 76 -11.99 2.19 -20.05
CA GLY A 76 -11.65 1.17 -21.03
C GLY A 76 -10.22 1.29 -21.56
N VAL A 77 -9.28 1.79 -20.76
CA VAL A 77 -7.91 2.08 -21.20
C VAL A 77 -6.85 1.39 -20.34
N LYS A 78 -5.69 1.14 -20.93
CA LYS A 78 -4.49 0.70 -20.23
C LYS A 78 -3.96 1.85 -19.35
N ILE A 79 -3.83 1.63 -18.05
CA ILE A 79 -3.16 2.55 -17.13
C ILE A 79 -1.65 2.38 -17.25
N ARG A 80 -1.19 1.12 -17.18
CA ARG A 80 0.22 0.76 -17.22
C ARG A 80 0.37 -0.69 -17.67
N SER A 81 1.55 -1.03 -18.17
CA SER A 81 1.90 -2.41 -18.54
C SER A 81 3.36 -2.65 -18.23
N TYR A 82 3.65 -3.88 -17.82
CA TYR A 82 4.97 -4.40 -17.51
C TYR A 82 5.16 -5.67 -18.33
N PHE A 83 6.40 -5.93 -18.74
CA PHE A 83 6.74 -7.11 -19.51
C PHE A 83 7.75 -7.94 -18.73
N ASN A 84 7.42 -9.21 -18.47
CA ASN A 84 8.26 -10.12 -17.71
C ASN A 84 9.41 -10.67 -18.58
N MET A 85 10.45 -9.85 -18.75
CA MET A 85 11.66 -10.23 -19.46
C MET A 85 12.64 -10.95 -18.51
N ILE A 86 13.12 -12.12 -18.94
CA ILE A 86 14.12 -12.93 -18.27
C ILE A 86 15.40 -12.91 -19.11
N GLU A 87 16.48 -12.40 -18.52
CA GLU A 87 17.75 -12.20 -19.20
C GLU A 87 18.27 -13.52 -19.80
N GLY A 88 18.52 -13.51 -21.12
CA GLY A 88 19.01 -14.68 -21.86
C GLY A 88 17.97 -15.77 -22.14
N GLN A 89 16.71 -15.63 -21.70
CA GLN A 89 15.66 -16.66 -21.86
C GLN A 89 14.39 -16.15 -22.55
N GLY A 90 14.26 -14.85 -22.80
CA GLY A 90 13.07 -14.27 -23.42
C GLY A 90 12.08 -13.80 -22.36
N HIS A 91 10.79 -14.11 -22.51
CA HIS A 91 9.79 -13.73 -21.51
C HIS A 91 9.24 -14.95 -20.77
N GLY A 92 8.90 -14.75 -19.50
CA GLY A 92 8.21 -15.74 -18.69
C GLY A 92 6.71 -15.53 -18.71
N ALA A 93 5.95 -16.57 -19.05
CA ALA A 93 4.50 -16.58 -18.90
C ALA A 93 4.11 -16.32 -17.43
N VAL A 94 3.08 -15.50 -17.20
CA VAL A 94 2.57 -15.19 -15.86
C VAL A 94 1.35 -16.06 -15.58
N PHE A 95 1.37 -16.76 -14.45
CA PHE A 95 0.37 -17.79 -14.13
C PHE A 95 -0.64 -17.38 -13.06
N ASP A 96 -0.26 -16.52 -12.12
CA ASP A 96 -1.18 -16.03 -11.09
C ASP A 96 -0.84 -14.58 -10.70
N CYS A 97 -1.84 -13.88 -10.16
CA CYS A 97 -1.69 -12.55 -9.59
C CYS A 97 -2.61 -12.39 -8.38
N LYS A 98 -2.09 -11.81 -7.30
CA LYS A 98 -2.88 -11.44 -6.13
C LYS A 98 -2.59 -10.03 -5.66
N CYS A 99 -3.66 -9.30 -5.36
CA CYS A 99 -3.53 -8.02 -4.69
C CYS A 99 -3.18 -8.23 -3.21
N SER A 100 -2.33 -7.36 -2.69
CA SER A 100 -2.12 -7.21 -1.26
C SER A 100 -3.41 -6.73 -0.57
N PRO A 101 -3.66 -7.09 0.70
CA PRO A 101 -4.86 -6.66 1.42
C PRO A 101 -5.01 -5.15 1.60
N ASP A 102 -3.93 -4.38 1.51
CA ASP A 102 -3.98 -2.91 1.59
C ASP A 102 -4.18 -2.24 0.22
N GLY A 103 -4.21 -3.03 -0.85
CA GLY A 103 -4.38 -2.57 -2.23
C GLY A 103 -3.21 -1.77 -2.77
N GLN A 104 -2.07 -1.69 -2.08
CA GLN A 104 -0.93 -0.87 -2.52
C GLN A 104 0.04 -1.64 -3.40
N HIS A 105 -0.05 -2.98 -3.35
CA HIS A 105 0.80 -3.90 -4.10
C HIS A 105 -0.03 -4.99 -4.76
N PHE A 106 0.56 -5.61 -5.79
CA PHE A 106 0.18 -6.93 -6.25
C PHE A 106 1.42 -7.76 -6.53
N ALA A 107 1.28 -9.08 -6.40
CA ALA A 107 2.33 -10.03 -6.67
C ALA A 107 1.90 -10.99 -7.78
N CYS A 108 2.84 -11.37 -8.63
CA CYS A 108 2.64 -12.34 -9.69
C CYS A 108 3.68 -13.45 -9.63
N THR A 109 3.34 -14.64 -10.12
CA THR A 109 4.29 -15.73 -10.30
C THR A 109 4.42 -16.08 -11.77
N ASP A 110 5.64 -16.42 -12.20
CA ASP A 110 5.93 -16.76 -13.58
C ASP A 110 6.29 -18.23 -13.79
N SER A 111 6.45 -18.62 -15.05
CA SER A 111 6.79 -19.98 -15.47
C SER A 111 8.17 -20.46 -15.05
N HIS A 112 9.03 -19.58 -14.54
CA HIS A 112 10.39 -19.89 -14.08
C HIS A 112 10.47 -19.97 -12.55
N GLY A 113 9.35 -19.78 -11.85
CA GLY A 113 9.29 -19.79 -10.39
C GLY A 113 9.69 -18.46 -9.77
N HIS A 114 9.76 -17.38 -10.54
CA HIS A 114 10.00 -16.04 -10.00
C HIS A 114 8.73 -15.48 -9.34
N LEU A 115 8.95 -14.69 -8.29
CA LEU A 115 7.94 -13.84 -7.67
C LEU A 115 8.19 -12.40 -8.09
N LEU A 116 7.25 -11.82 -8.82
CA LEU A 116 7.25 -10.40 -9.18
C LEU A 116 6.38 -9.64 -8.18
N ILE A 117 6.88 -8.52 -7.65
CA ILE A 117 6.13 -7.66 -6.74
C ILE A 117 6.09 -6.25 -7.32
N PHE A 118 4.89 -5.72 -7.50
CA PHE A 118 4.65 -4.38 -8.01
C PHE A 118 3.98 -3.54 -6.92
N GLY A 119 4.40 -2.29 -6.78
CA GLY A 119 3.78 -1.32 -5.87
C GLY A 119 3.56 0.01 -6.57
N PHE A 120 2.50 0.72 -6.21
CA PHE A 120 2.14 2.04 -6.76
C PHE A 120 1.99 3.11 -5.67
N GLY A 121 2.32 2.78 -4.41
CA GLY A 121 2.30 3.69 -3.29
C GLY A 121 3.28 3.30 -2.16
N SER A 122 3.56 4.27 -1.30
CA SER A 122 4.01 4.02 0.07
C SER A 122 2.78 3.62 0.88
N SER A 123 2.81 2.49 1.58
CA SER A 123 1.81 2.27 2.63
C SER A 123 2.04 3.34 3.69
N SER A 124 1.03 4.09 4.10
CA SER A 124 1.20 5.10 5.17
C SER A 124 1.73 4.50 6.47
N LYS A 125 1.52 3.19 6.68
CA LYS A 125 2.13 2.41 7.78
C LYS A 125 3.67 2.30 7.69
N TYR A 126 4.23 2.45 6.50
CA TYR A 126 5.66 2.37 6.21
C TYR A 126 6.21 3.70 5.67
N ASP A 127 5.48 4.81 5.88
CA ASP A 127 6.03 6.12 5.55
C ASP A 127 7.35 6.31 6.30
N LYS A 128 8.36 6.79 5.57
CA LYS A 128 9.65 7.09 6.16
C LYS A 128 9.46 8.16 7.26
N ILE A 129 9.67 7.77 8.51
CA ILE A 129 9.69 8.69 9.66
C ILE A 129 11.01 9.47 9.70
N ALA A 130 11.12 10.47 10.57
CA ALA A 130 12.36 11.22 10.72
C ALA A 130 13.52 10.29 11.11
N ASP A 131 14.71 10.51 10.55
CA ASP A 131 15.88 9.64 10.75
C ASP A 131 16.37 9.63 12.21
N GLN A 132 15.99 10.62 13.02
CA GLN A 132 16.35 10.78 14.42
C GLN A 132 15.10 11.05 15.25
N MET A 133 14.77 10.16 16.18
CA MET A 133 13.62 10.29 17.06
C MET A 133 14.00 9.94 18.49
N PHE A 134 14.01 10.94 19.35
CA PHE A 134 14.23 10.80 20.79
C PHE A 134 13.04 11.38 21.53
N PHE A 135 12.75 10.90 22.73
CA PHE A 135 11.94 11.67 23.66
C PHE A 135 12.81 12.73 24.33
N HIS A 136 12.28 13.94 24.48
CA HIS A 136 12.96 15.04 25.20
C HIS A 136 13.30 14.73 26.68
N SER A 137 12.88 13.57 27.17
CA SER A 137 13.13 13.03 28.51
C SER A 137 14.15 11.88 28.55
N ASP A 138 14.58 11.31 27.42
CA ASP A 138 15.37 10.06 27.37
C ASP A 138 16.71 10.13 28.12
N TYR A 139 17.26 11.34 28.27
CA TYR A 139 18.54 11.57 28.93
C TYR A 139 18.43 12.42 30.19
N ARG A 140 17.23 12.55 30.76
CA ARG A 140 17.05 13.30 32.00
C ARG A 140 17.58 12.50 33.20
N PRO A 141 18.38 13.13 34.07
CA PRO A 141 18.89 12.48 35.27
C PRO A 141 17.75 12.12 36.23
N LEU A 142 17.90 10.97 36.89
CA LEU A 142 17.01 10.49 37.92
C LEU A 142 17.69 10.62 39.29
N ILE A 143 16.93 11.00 40.30
CA ILE A 143 17.36 11.06 41.69
C ILE A 143 16.52 10.14 42.56
N ARG A 144 16.90 9.99 43.82
CA ARG A 144 16.11 9.29 44.83
C ARG A 144 15.75 10.21 45.98
N ASP A 145 14.52 10.12 46.45
CA ASP A 145 14.08 10.85 47.65
C ASP A 145 14.51 10.14 48.94
N ALA A 146 14.14 10.72 50.10
CA ALA A 146 14.44 10.15 51.41
C ALA A 146 13.78 8.79 51.67
N ASN A 147 12.71 8.46 50.94
CA ASN A 147 12.01 7.18 50.98
C ASN A 147 12.54 6.21 49.91
N ASN A 148 13.62 6.57 49.20
CA ASN A 148 14.26 5.81 48.15
C ASN A 148 13.43 5.64 46.86
N PHE A 149 12.38 6.45 46.66
CA PHE A 149 11.60 6.49 45.42
C PHE A 149 12.38 7.19 44.29
N VAL A 150 12.24 6.68 43.07
CA VAL A 150 12.90 7.24 41.88
C VAL A 150 12.09 8.43 41.35
N LEU A 151 12.73 9.59 41.25
CA LEU A 151 12.15 10.83 40.74
C LEU A 151 12.98 11.36 39.57
N ASP A 152 12.31 12.01 38.62
CA ASP A 152 12.98 12.88 37.64
C ASP A 152 13.58 14.10 38.34
N GLU A 153 14.85 14.42 38.08
CA GLU A 153 15.59 15.46 38.80
C GLU A 153 14.95 16.85 38.64
N GLN A 154 14.43 17.17 37.46
CA GLN A 154 13.91 18.51 37.17
C GLN A 154 12.50 18.70 37.75
N THR A 155 11.62 17.73 37.54
CA THR A 155 10.20 17.83 37.90
C THR A 155 9.91 17.34 39.32
N GLN A 156 10.86 16.63 39.94
CA GLN A 156 10.67 15.96 41.24
C GLN A 156 9.47 15.00 41.23
N GLN A 157 9.10 14.50 40.05
CA GLN A 157 7.95 13.61 39.86
C GLN A 157 8.43 12.20 39.52
N ALA A 158 7.67 11.19 39.94
CA ALA A 158 7.94 9.83 39.52
C ALA A 158 7.74 9.71 37.99
N PRO A 159 8.68 9.08 37.24
CA PRO A 159 8.62 9.06 35.76
C PRO A 159 7.31 8.54 35.17
N HIS A 160 6.65 7.58 35.84
CA HIS A 160 5.38 7.00 35.41
C HIS A 160 4.17 7.95 35.56
N LEU A 161 4.33 9.08 36.25
CA LEU A 161 3.29 10.11 36.41
C LEU A 161 3.51 11.33 35.51
N MET A 162 4.63 11.39 34.79
CA MET A 162 4.95 12.49 33.88
C MET A 162 4.03 12.45 32.65
N PRO A 163 3.67 13.61 32.05
CA PRO A 163 2.88 13.63 30.84
C PRO A 163 3.65 13.00 29.66
N PRO A 164 2.95 12.52 28.61
CA PRO A 164 3.60 11.95 27.44
C PRO A 164 4.65 12.90 26.85
N PRO A 165 5.90 12.45 26.65
CA PRO A 165 6.99 13.31 26.21
C PRO A 165 6.82 13.80 24.77
N PHE A 166 7.55 14.85 24.40
CA PHE A 166 7.67 15.30 23.01
C PHE A 166 8.75 14.50 22.28
N LEU A 167 8.52 14.21 20.99
CA LEU A 167 9.55 13.73 20.08
C LEU A 167 10.45 14.89 19.63
N VAL A 168 11.75 14.71 19.70
CA VAL A 168 12.75 15.70 19.31
C VAL A 168 13.83 15.09 18.41
N ASP A 169 14.55 15.95 17.69
CA ASP A 169 15.81 15.57 17.02
C ASP A 169 16.98 15.47 18.02
N VAL A 170 18.19 15.19 17.53
CA VAL A 170 19.39 15.06 18.36
C VAL A 170 19.75 16.35 19.10
N ASP A 171 19.37 17.51 18.57
CA ASP A 171 19.64 18.83 19.15
C ASP A 171 18.55 19.24 20.16
N GLY A 172 17.50 18.43 20.32
CA GLY A 172 16.39 18.69 21.23
C GLY A 172 15.27 19.55 20.62
N ASN A 173 15.29 19.82 19.32
CA ASN A 173 14.23 20.57 18.66
C ASN A 173 12.98 19.69 18.47
N PRO A 174 11.76 20.20 18.76
CA PRO A 174 10.55 19.41 18.60
C PRO A 174 10.26 19.05 17.15
N HIS A 175 9.95 17.78 16.90
CA HIS A 175 9.46 17.32 15.60
C HIS A 175 8.07 17.92 15.27
N PRO A 176 7.73 18.08 13.98
CA PRO A 176 6.40 18.53 13.55
C PRO A 176 5.23 17.73 14.15
N ALA A 177 4.07 18.37 14.27
CA ALA A 177 2.87 17.83 14.93
C ALA A 177 2.46 16.45 14.42
N ARG A 178 2.65 16.17 13.12
CA ARG A 178 2.36 14.85 12.53
C ARG A 178 3.15 13.71 13.18
N TYR A 179 4.40 13.94 13.58
CA TYR A 179 5.22 12.94 14.25
C TYR A 179 4.89 12.86 15.75
N GLN A 180 4.51 13.99 16.37
CA GLN A 180 4.10 14.03 17.78
C GLN A 180 2.87 13.16 18.07
N ARG A 181 2.02 12.93 17.05
CA ARG A 181 0.88 12.00 17.14
C ARG A 181 1.26 10.52 17.20
N LEU A 182 2.52 10.19 16.93
CA LEU A 182 3.05 8.83 17.09
C LEU A 182 3.36 8.48 18.55
N VAL A 183 3.37 9.47 19.44
CA VAL A 183 3.56 9.26 20.88
C VAL A 183 2.23 8.79 21.49
N PRO A 184 2.20 7.64 22.20
CA PRO A 184 0.99 7.17 22.85
C PRO A 184 0.35 8.22 23.76
N GLY A 185 -0.96 8.44 23.60
CA GLY A 185 -1.73 9.43 24.36
C GLY A 185 -1.75 10.84 23.74
N ARG A 186 -1.11 11.06 22.60
CA ARG A 186 -1.12 12.35 21.86
C ARG A 186 -1.92 12.32 20.56
N GLU A 187 -2.55 11.20 20.23
CA GLU A 187 -3.21 10.94 18.95
C GLU A 187 -4.30 11.99 18.66
N ASN A 188 -5.03 12.41 19.70
CA ASN A 188 -6.18 13.31 19.61
C ASN A 188 -5.92 14.73 20.15
N CYS A 189 -4.67 15.08 20.45
CA CYS A 189 -4.32 16.43 20.91
C CYS A 189 -4.53 17.48 19.81
N ARG A 190 -4.86 18.71 20.21
CA ARG A 190 -4.88 19.87 19.29
C ARG A 190 -3.46 20.20 18.84
N GLU A 191 -3.27 20.76 17.64
CA GLU A 191 -1.93 21.08 17.12
C GLU A 191 -1.13 21.99 18.07
N GLU A 192 -1.80 22.96 18.69
CA GLU A 192 -1.23 23.88 19.69
C GLU A 192 -0.64 23.16 20.91
N GLN A 193 -1.12 21.95 21.22
CA GLN A 193 -0.64 21.11 22.33
C GLN A 193 0.48 20.16 21.92
N LEU A 194 0.70 19.97 20.61
CA LEU A 194 1.63 18.99 20.07
C LEU A 194 3.04 19.54 19.90
N ILE A 195 3.18 20.84 19.65
CA ILE A 195 4.48 21.49 19.51
C ILE A 195 4.58 22.57 20.60
N PRO A 196 5.60 22.53 21.47
CA PRO A 196 5.82 23.60 22.42
C PRO A 196 6.00 24.91 21.67
N GLN A 197 5.16 25.91 21.94
CA GLN A 197 5.42 27.26 21.44
C GLN A 197 6.63 27.80 22.20
N MET A 198 7.76 27.99 21.52
CA MET A 198 8.86 28.75 22.10
C MET A 198 8.38 30.20 22.23
N GLY A 199 8.05 30.60 23.45
CA GLY A 199 7.89 31.99 23.86
C GLY A 199 9.19 32.54 24.38
#